data_AF-A0A7T1MJT3-F1
#
_entry.id   AF-A0A7T1MJT3-F1
#
_cell.length_a   1.000
_cell.length_b   1.000
_cell.length_c   1.000
_cell.angle_alpha   90.00
_cell.angle_beta   90.00
_cell.angle_gamma   90.00
#
_symmetry.space_group_name_H-M   'P 1'
#
loop_
_entity.id
_entity.type
_entity.pdbx_description
1 polymer ?
#
loop_
_entity_poly.entity_id
_entity_poly.type
_entity_poly.pdbx_seq_one_letter_code
_entity_poly.pdbx_strand_id
1 'polypeptide(L)' 'MGAASRRWGAQCLGGGASLLATVPSVIVPEESNVLINPRHPGCAELVIRVHRQWNYDDRLL' A
#
# COMPACT_ATOMS: atom_id res chain seq x y z
N MET A 1 10.07 11.70 12.85
CA MET A 1 8.68 11.38 12.42
C MET A 1 8.46 9.95 11.90
N GLY A 2 9.45 9.21 11.38
CA GLY A 2 9.21 7.88 10.76
C GLY A 2 9.18 6.63 11.67
N ALA A 3 9.35 6.75 13.00
CA ALA A 3 9.38 5.57 13.88
C ALA A 3 7.98 5.01 14.17
N ALA A 4 6.98 5.88 14.35
CA ALA A 4 5.61 5.49 14.64
C ALA A 4 4.95 4.79 13.44
N SER A 5 5.11 5.32 12.22
CA SER A 5 4.59 4.73 10.99
C SER A 5 5.17 3.35 10.71
N ARG A 6 6.49 3.18 10.86
CA ARG A 6 7.17 1.89 10.70
C ARG A 6 6.69 0.85 11.72
N ARG A 7 6.56 1.25 12.99
CA ARG A 7 6.09 0.34 14.04
C ARG A 7 4.66 -0.13 13.78
N TRP A 8 3.77 0.78 13.38
CA TRP A 8 2.40 0.42 13.03
C TRP A 8 2.36 -0.52 11.82
N GLY A 9 3.11 -0.22 10.75
CA GLY A 9 3.20 -1.09 9.58
C GLY A 9 3.74 -2.49 9.89
N ALA A 10 4.74 -2.61 10.78
CA ALA A 10 5.25 -3.91 11.23
C ALA A 10 4.20 -4.73 11.99
N GLN A 11 3.36 -4.07 12.81
CA GLN A 11 2.24 -4.72 13.49
C GLN A 11 1.18 -5.20 12.51
N CYS A 12 0.85 -4.41 11.49
CA CYS A 12 -0.06 -4.83 10.42
C CYS A 12 0.42 -6.08 9.68
N LEU A 13 1.74 -6.19 9.43
CA LEU A 13 2.34 -7.36 8.78
C LEU A 13 2.41 -8.60 9.69
N GLY A 14 2.68 -8.41 10.98
CA GLY A 14 2.84 -9.51 11.95
C GLY A 14 1.52 -10.09 12.45
N GLY A 15 0.46 -9.28 12.52
CA GLY A 15 -0.82 -9.69 13.09
C GLY A 15 -1.73 -10.47 12.14
N GLY A 16 -1.51 -10.40 10.82
CA GLY A 16 -2.35 -11.08 9.82
C GLY A 16 -3.85 -10.71 9.89
N ALA A 17 -4.20 -9.62 10.59
CA ALA A 17 -5.59 -9.30 10.96
C ALA A 17 -6.41 -8.74 9.78
N SER A 18 -5.75 -8.16 8.78
CA SER A 18 -6.40 -7.66 7.57
C SER A 18 -5.52 -7.83 6.33
N LEU A 19 -6.16 -8.01 5.18
CA LEU A 19 -5.51 -8.04 3.87
C LEU A 19 -5.07 -6.64 3.42
N LEU A 20 -5.90 -5.64 3.68
CA LEU A 20 -5.69 -4.24 3.28
C LEU A 20 -5.63 -3.34 4.51
N ALA A 21 -4.84 -2.28 4.43
CA ALA A 21 -4.80 -1.22 5.42
C ALA A 21 -4.73 0.15 4.75
N THR A 22 -5.68 1.03 5.07
CA THR A 22 -5.74 2.40 4.55
C THR A 22 -4.92 3.32 5.46
N VAL A 23 -4.01 4.09 4.88
CA VAL A 23 -3.14 5.04 5.61
C VAL A 23 -3.16 6.41 4.94
N PRO A 24 -3.02 7.52 5.68
CA PRO A 24 -2.95 8.85 5.08
C PRO A 24 -1.72 8.97 4.18
N SER A 25 -1.87 9.64 3.03
CA SER A 25 -0.72 10.02 2.19
C SER A 25 0.06 11.15 2.85
N VAL A 26 1.39 11.04 2.86
CA VAL A 26 2.24 12.12 3.38
C VAL A 26 2.36 13.29 2.41
N ILE A 27 2.06 13.05 1.12
CA ILE A 27 2.13 14.06 0.06
C ILE A 27 0.85 14.90 0.07
N VAL A 28 -0.30 14.24 0.21
CA VAL A 28 -1.63 14.88 0.28
C VAL A 28 -2.41 14.21 1.41
N PRO A 29 -2.44 14.79 2.63
CA PRO A 29 -3.07 14.16 3.80
C PRO A 29 -4.56 13.82 3.64
N GLU A 30 -5.28 14.51 2.76
CA GLU A 30 -6.68 14.26 2.40
C GLU A 30 -6.85 13.00 1.52
N GLU A 31 -5.77 12.55 0.89
CA GLU A 31 -5.73 11.30 0.13
C GLU A 31 -5.20 10.14 0.99
N SER A 32 -5.57 8.92 0.58
CA SER A 32 -5.17 7.70 1.28
C SER A 32 -4.41 6.75 0.37
N ASN A 33 -3.35 6.15 0.92
CA ASN A 33 -2.66 5.02 0.33
C ASN A 33 -3.23 3.71 0.89
N VAL A 34 -3.16 2.64 0.10
CA VAL A 34 -3.55 1.30 0.52
C VAL A 34 -2.30 0.42 0.61
N LEU A 35 -2.11 -0.20 1.77
CA LEU A 35 -1.10 -1.23 1.99
C LEU A 35 -1.75 -2.60 1.83
N ILE A 36 -1.10 -3.49 1.08
CA ILE A 36 -1.50 -4.89 0.94
C ILE A 36 -0.59 -5.74 1.82
N ASN A 37 -1.16 -6.61 2.65
CA ASN A 37 -0.40 -7.56 3.46
C ASN A 37 -0.23 -8.90 2.70
N PRO A 38 0.97 -9.20 2.16
CA PRO A 38 1.20 -10.44 1.40
C PRO A 38 1.16 -11.69 2.26
N ARG A 39 1.26 -11.57 3.59
CA ARG A 39 1.17 -12.71 4.52
C ARG A 39 -0.26 -13.10 4.88
N HIS A 40 -1.24 -12.27 4.51
CA HIS A 40 -2.64 -12.57 4.75
C HIS A 40 -3.13 -13.63 3.73
N PRO A 41 -3.85 -14.70 4.14
CA PRO A 41 -4.29 -15.77 3.23
C PRO A 41 -5.12 -15.28 2.04
N GLY A 42 -5.99 -14.29 2.25
CA GLY A 42 -6.78 -13.65 1.18
C GLY A 42 -5.96 -12.93 0.10
N CYS A 43 -4.64 -12.77 0.28
CA CYS A 43 -3.77 -12.26 -0.77
C CYS A 43 -3.73 -13.19 -1.99
N ALA A 44 -3.96 -14.50 -1.80
CA ALA A 44 -4.04 -15.47 -2.88
C ALA A 44 -5.22 -15.23 -3.84
N GLU A 45 -6.23 -14.47 -3.40
CA GLU A 45 -7.43 -14.14 -4.18
C GLU A 45 -7.27 -12.84 -4.98
N LEU A 46 -6.17 -12.10 -4.80
CA LEU A 46 -5.94 -10.83 -5.50
C LEU A 46 -5.61 -11.07 -6.97
N VAL A 47 -6.34 -10.38 -7.85
CA VAL A 47 -6.10 -10.37 -9.29
C VAL A 47 -5.40 -9.08 -9.68
N ILE A 48 -4.17 -9.20 -10.19
CA ILE A 48 -3.43 -8.07 -10.76
C ILE A 48 -3.78 -7.98 -12.24
N ARG A 49 -4.38 -6.86 -12.64
CA ARG A 49 -4.73 -6.59 -14.04
C ARG A 49 -4.08 -5.29 -14.50
N VAL A 50 -3.32 -5.36 -15.60
CA VAL A 50 -2.87 -4.17 -16.29
C VAL A 50 -4.06 -3.59 -17.04
N HIS A 51 -4.60 -2.48 -16.54
CA HIS A 51 -5.75 -1.80 -17.15
C HIS A 51 -5.37 -0.90 -18.33
N ARG A 52 -4.15 -0.34 -18.31
CA ARG A 52 -3.59 0.46 -19.40
C ARG A 52 -2.07 0.45 -19.33
N GLN A 53 -1.43 0.63 -20.47
CA GLN A 53 -0.01 0.95 -20.51
C GLN A 53 0.19 2.34 -19.88
N TRP A 54 1.16 2.47 -18.99
CA TRP A 54 1.57 3.74 -18.42
C TRP A 54 2.88 4.17 -19.08
N ASN A 55 2.82 5.12 -20.01
CA ASN A 55 4.01 5.77 -20.57
C ASN A 55 4.20 7.10 -19.83
N TYR A 56 5.21 7.16 -18.96
CA TYR A 56 5.64 8.42 -18.34
C TYR A 56 6.34 9.29 -19.40
N ASP A 57 6.08 10.60 -19.34
CA ASP A 57 6.59 11.64 -20.24
C ASP A 57 8.13 11.78 -20.12
N ASP A 58 8.83 12.05 -21.22
CA ASP A 58 10.28 12.34 -21.25
C ASP A 58 10.66 13.61 -20.47
N ARG A 59 9.68 14.37 -19.95
CA ARG A 59 9.84 15.54 -19.06
C ARG A 59 9.56 15.27 -17.58
N LEU A 60 9.34 14.02 -17.19
CA LEU A 60 9.62 13.60 -15.81
C LEU A 60 11.11 13.25 -15.60
N LEU A 61 11.93 13.62 -16.60
CA LEU A 61 13.37 13.89 -16.52
C LEU A 61 13.64 15.39 -16.32
#